data_AF-A0A9D9Y4B6-F1
#
_entry.id   AF-A0A9D9Y4B6-F1
#
_cell.length_a   1.000
_cell.length_b   1.000
_cell.length_c   1.000
_cell.angle_alpha   90.00
_cell.angle_beta   90.00
_cell.angle_gamma   90.00
#
_symmetry.space_group_name_H-M   'P 1'
#
loop_
_entity.id
_entity.type
_entity.pdbx_description
1 polymer ?
#
loop_
_entity_poly.entity_id
_entity_poly.type
_entity_poly.pdbx_seq_one_letter_code
_entity_poly.pdbx_strand_id
1 'polypeptide(L)'
;MPRPLFIALIFASVLFAPWWLSLLLILSGIIFLDFALESIIAAFVIDMLYGVQLSRAIDGPFVITLIALILFFAKRILKPYIFINK
;
A
#
# COMPACT_ATOMS: atom_id res chain seq x y z
N MET A 1 1.06 2.31 16.68
CA MET A 1 1.09 0.84 16.61
C MET A 1 2.53 0.40 16.40
N PRO A 2 3.05 -0.60 17.12
CA PRO A 2 4.40 -1.09 16.88
C PRO A 2 4.50 -1.75 15.49
N ARG A 3 5.60 -1.47 14.78
CA ARG A 3 5.90 -1.97 13.42
C ARG A 3 5.56 -3.45 13.18
N PRO A 4 6.01 -4.41 14.02
CA PRO A 4 5.76 -5.83 13.76
C PRO A 4 4.28 -6.21 13.80
N LEU A 5 3.48 -5.57 14.67
CA LEU A 5 2.04 -5.83 14.70
C LEU A 5 1.35 -5.36 13.42
N PHE A 6 1.78 -4.22 12.87
CA PHE A 6 1.20 -3.70 11.63
C PHE A 6 1.52 -4.63 10.45
N ILE A 7 2.75 -5.12 10.38
CA ILE A 7 3.17 -6.10 9.37
C ILE A 7 2.32 -7.38 9.50
N ALA A 8 2.17 -7.92 10.72
CA ALA A 8 1.35 -9.10 10.95
C ALA A 8 -0.11 -8.88 10.56
N LEU A 9 -0.68 -7.70 10.86
CA LEU A 9 -2.04 -7.33 10.49
C LEU A 9 -2.21 -7.26 8.97
N ILE A 10 -1.31 -6.59 8.26
CA ILE A 10 -1.32 -6.53 6.80
C ILE A 10 -1.23 -7.94 6.22
N PHE A 11 -0.29 -8.75 6.70
CA PHE A 11 -0.07 -10.10 6.18
C PHE A 11 -1.32 -10.98 6.40
N ALA A 12 -1.91 -10.91 7.59
CA ALA A 12 -3.17 -11.57 7.89
C ALA A 12 -4.30 -11.07 6.97
N SER A 13 -4.39 -9.76 6.71
CA SER A 13 -5.41 -9.23 5.79
C SER A 13 -5.21 -9.75 4.37
N VAL A 14 -3.98 -9.82 3.89
CA VAL A 14 -3.66 -10.29 2.54
C VAL A 14 -4.00 -11.77 2.36
N LEU A 15 -3.90 -12.58 3.41
CA LEU A 15 -4.20 -14.01 3.35
C LEU A 15 -5.68 -14.35 3.61
N PHE A 16 -6.33 -13.63 4.51
CA PHE A 16 -7.66 -14.01 5.03
C PHE A 16 -8.76 -13.00 4.75
N ALA A 17 -8.42 -11.74 4.46
CA ALA A 17 -9.40 -10.71 4.18
C ALA A 17 -9.61 -10.53 2.68
N PRO A 18 -10.74 -9.95 2.27
CA PRO A 18 -10.94 -9.54 0.89
C PRO A 18 -9.88 -8.51 0.45
N TRP A 19 -9.47 -8.57 -0.82
CA TRP A 19 -8.43 -7.72 -1.40
C TRP A 19 -8.64 -6.21 -1.17
N TRP A 20 -9.90 -5.74 -1.13
CA TRP A 20 -10.23 -4.34 -0.90
C TRP A 20 -9.89 -3.87 0.53
N LEU A 21 -10.02 -4.76 1.53
CA LEU A 21 -9.69 -4.43 2.92
C LEU A 21 -8.16 -4.29 3.07
N SER A 22 -7.43 -5.19 2.44
CA SER A 22 -5.97 -5.20 2.40
C SER A 22 -5.43 -3.95 1.69
N LEU A 23 -6.12 -3.49 0.64
CA LEU A 23 -5.81 -2.24 -0.06
C LEU A 23 -5.99 -1.02 0.86
N LEU A 24 -7.07 -0.94 1.63
CA LEU A 24 -7.26 0.14 2.61
C LEU A 24 -6.16 0.17 3.68
N LEU A 25 -5.75 -1.00 4.16
CA LEU A 25 -4.66 -1.12 5.13
C LEU A 25 -3.32 -0.63 4.56
N ILE A 26 -3.00 -1.01 3.32
CA ILE A 26 -1.80 -0.53 2.61
C ILE A 26 -1.84 0.99 2.45
N LEU A 27 -2.96 1.55 2.00
CA LEU A 27 -3.11 3.01 1.87
C LEU A 27 -2.92 3.71 3.23
N SER A 28 -3.49 3.13 4.29
CA SER A 28 -3.35 3.68 5.64
C SER A 28 -1.89 3.64 6.14
N GLY A 29 -1.16 2.59 5.79
CA GLY A 29 0.26 2.43 6.11
C GLY A 29 1.14 3.48 5.43
N ILE A 30 0.86 3.78 4.16
CA ILE A 30 1.58 4.79 3.39
C ILE A 30 1.27 6.20 3.89
N ILE A 31 -0.01 6.54 4.06
CA ILE A 31 -0.44 7.90 4.37
C ILE A 31 -0.15 8.25 5.84
N PHE A 32 -0.63 7.44 6.77
CA PHE A 32 -0.68 7.81 8.19
C PHE A 32 0.47 7.27 9.03
N LEU A 33 0.96 6.06 8.74
CA LEU A 33 1.85 5.34 9.67
C LEU A 33 3.34 5.38 9.30
N ASP A 34 3.71 6.07 8.22
CA ASP A 34 5.10 6.15 7.71
C ASP A 34 5.73 4.75 7.43
N PHE A 35 4.91 3.70 7.26
CA PHE A 35 5.32 2.32 6.93
C PHE A 35 5.29 2.08 5.41
N ALA A 36 5.94 2.97 4.67
CA ALA A 36 5.82 3.01 3.23
C ALA A 36 6.40 1.77 2.54
N LEU A 37 7.58 1.31 2.96
CA LEU A 37 8.22 0.14 2.33
C LEU A 37 7.42 -1.13 2.56
N GLU A 38 6.97 -1.35 3.79
CA GLU A 38 6.15 -2.51 4.17
C GLU A 38 4.83 -2.52 3.39
N SER A 39 4.23 -1.35 3.21
CA SER A 39 2.99 -1.20 2.44
C SER A 39 3.20 -1.42 0.94
N ILE A 40 4.33 -1.00 0.37
CA ILE A 40 4.68 -1.30 -1.04
C ILE A 40 4.92 -2.79 -1.25
N ILE A 41 5.64 -3.44 -0.33
CA ILE A 41 5.85 -4.90 -0.40
C ILE A 41 4.52 -5.63 -0.32
N ALA A 42 3.63 -5.21 0.60
CA ALA A 42 2.31 -5.79 0.71
C ALA A 42 1.44 -5.56 -0.55
N ALA A 43 1.52 -4.36 -1.16
CA ALA A 43 0.85 -4.08 -2.43
C ALA A 43 1.33 -5.01 -3.54
N PHE A 44 2.63 -5.28 -3.60
CA PHE A 44 3.21 -6.24 -4.53
C PHE A 44 2.71 -7.66 -4.31
N VAL A 45 2.63 -8.10 -3.05
CA VAL A 45 2.07 -9.42 -2.72
C VAL A 45 0.60 -9.51 -3.10
N ILE A 46 -0.20 -8.45 -2.88
CA ILE A 46 -1.60 -8.42 -3.33
C ILE A 46 -1.68 -8.53 -4.85
N ASP A 47 -0.88 -7.79 -5.61
CA ASP A 47 -0.90 -7.90 -7.07
C ASP A 47 -0.44 -9.31 -7.53
N MET A 48 0.44 -9.99 -6.80
CA MET A 48 0.78 -11.38 -7.14
C MET A 48 -0.37 -12.36 -6.86
N LEU A 49 -1.10 -12.17 -5.77
CA LEU A 49 -2.18 -13.07 -5.36
C LEU A 49 -3.51 -12.79 -6.08
N TYR A 50 -3.83 -11.52 -6.26
CA TYR A 50 -5.13 -11.02 -6.76
C TYR A 50 -5.01 -10.25 -8.08
N GLY A 51 -3.79 -10.06 -8.59
CA GLY A 51 -3.56 -9.29 -9.82
C GLY A 51 -4.23 -9.89 -11.05
N VAL A 52 -4.51 -11.20 -11.10
CA VAL A 52 -5.28 -11.82 -12.19
C VAL A 52 -6.75 -11.37 -12.17
N GLN A 53 -7.33 -11.14 -11.00
CA GLN A 53 -8.70 -10.62 -10.91
C GLN A 53 -8.72 -9.11 -11.19
N LEU A 54 -7.70 -8.37 -10.72
CA LEU A 54 -7.57 -6.94 -10.99
C LEU A 54 -7.20 -6.62 -12.44
N SER A 55 -6.37 -7.44 -13.09
CA SER A 55 -5.98 -7.24 -14.48
C SER A 55 -7.15 -7.39 -15.44
N ARG A 56 -8.18 -8.18 -15.06
CA ARG A 56 -9.45 -8.23 -15.81
C ARG A 56 -10.28 -6.96 -15.70
N ALA A 57 -10.05 -6.14 -14.67
CA ALA A 57 -10.77 -4.89 -14.46
C ALA A 57 -10.06 -3.68 -15.05
N ILE A 58 -8.72 -3.70 -15.14
CA ILE A 58 -7.90 -2.53 -15.48
C ILE A 58 -6.92 -2.82 -16.65
N ASP A 59 -6.93 -4.03 -17.23
CA ASP A 59 -6.09 -4.46 -18.36
C ASP A 59 -4.57 -4.23 -18.15
N GLY A 60 -4.11 -4.25 -16.90
CA GLY A 60 -2.72 -4.01 -16.55
C GLY A 60 -2.26 -4.85 -15.35
N PRO A 61 -1.01 -5.34 -15.35
CA PRO A 61 -0.41 -5.97 -14.18
C PRO A 61 0.05 -4.91 -13.16
N PHE A 62 0.18 -5.31 -11.90
CA PHE A 62 0.79 -4.52 -10.83
C PHE A 62 0.14 -3.15 -10.53
N VAL A 63 -1.17 -3.03 -10.73
CA VAL A 63 -1.89 -1.75 -10.58
C VAL A 63 -1.80 -1.23 -9.14
N ILE A 64 -1.98 -2.09 -8.14
CA ILE A 64 -2.00 -1.67 -6.73
C ILE A 64 -0.59 -1.24 -6.29
N THR A 65 0.43 -1.96 -6.73
CA THR A 65 1.84 -1.64 -6.50
C THR A 65 2.20 -0.30 -7.14
N LEU A 66 1.73 -0.04 -8.36
CA LEU A 66 1.94 1.22 -9.05
C LEU A 66 1.31 2.39 -8.28
N ILE A 67 0.06 2.23 -7.81
CA ILE A 67 -0.62 3.23 -6.98
C ILE A 67 0.14 3.46 -5.68
N ALA A 68 0.59 2.41 -5.01
CA ALA A 68 1.37 2.51 -3.78
C ALA A 68 2.69 3.27 -4.00
N LEU A 69 3.39 3.01 -5.11
CA LEU A 69 4.60 3.75 -5.50
C LEU A 69 4.29 5.23 -5.78
N ILE A 70 3.25 5.54 -6.55
CA ILE A 70 2.84 6.92 -6.83
C ILE A 70 2.56 7.67 -5.53
N LEU A 71 1.80 7.07 -4.61
CA LEU A 71 1.50 7.69 -3.31
C LEU A 71 2.74 7.86 -2.45
N PHE A 72 3.67 6.92 -2.47
CA PHE A 72 4.94 7.04 -1.77
C PHE A 72 5.75 8.23 -2.29
N PHE A 73 5.92 8.35 -3.61
CA PHE A 73 6.63 9.48 -4.21
C PHE A 73 5.90 10.80 -3.98
N ALA A 74 4.57 10.83 -4.12
CA ALA A 74 3.76 12.01 -3.83
C ALA A 74 3.95 12.48 -2.39
N LYS A 75 3.85 11.56 -1.41
CA LYS A 75 4.09 11.87 0.00
C LYS A 75 5.50 12.40 0.21
N ARG A 76 6.52 11.80 -0.41
CA ARG A 76 7.92 12.22 -0.27
C ARG A 76 8.18 13.60 -0.86
N ILE A 77 7.53 13.95 -1.96
CA ILE A 77 7.62 15.27 -2.57
C ILE A 77 6.85 16.30 -1.72
N LEU A 78 5.67 15.96 -1.20
CA LEU A 78 4.82 16.87 -0.40
C LEU A 78 5.35 17.12 1.02
N LYS A 79 6.00 16.14 1.68
CA LYS A 79 6.55 16.26 3.05
C LYS A 79 7.47 17.50 3.23
N PRO A 80 8.44 17.79 2.35
CA PRO A 80 9.30 18.97 2.50
C PRO A 80 8.56 20.30 2.28
N TYR A 81 7.57 20.37 1.39
CA TYR A 81 6.80 21.60 1.19
C TYR A 81 5.98 22.00 2.43
N ILE A 82 5.46 21.02 3.16
CA ILE A 82 4.68 21.26 4.39
C ILE A 82 5.59 21.74 5.54
N PHE A 83 6.86 21.34 5.55
CA PHE A 83 7.81 21.74 6.61
C PHE A 83 8.46 23.11 6.37
N ILE A 84 8.54 23.56 5.11
CA ILE A 84 9.10 24.89 4.76
C ILE A 84 8.09 26.02 5.00
N ASN A 85 6.79 25.72 5.00
CA ASN A 85 5.72 26.72 5.14
C ASN A 85 5.12 26.78 6.57
N LYS A 86 5.86 26.29 7.56
CA LYS A 86 5.49 26.28 8.98
C LYS A 86 6.54 27.03 9.78
#